data_AF-A0A843BKD4-F1
#
_entry.id   AF-A0A843BKD4-F1
#
_cell.length_a   1.000
_cell.length_b   1.000
_cell.length_c   1.000
_cell.angle_alpha   90.00
_cell.angle_beta   90.00
_cell.angle_gamma   90.00
#
_symmetry.space_group_name_H-M   'P 1'
#
loop_
_entity.id
_entity.type
_entity.pdbx_description
1 polymer ?
#
loop_
_entity_poly.entity_id
_entity_poly.type
_entity_poly.pdbx_seq_one_letter_code
_entity_poly.pdbx_strand_id
1 'polypeptide(L)'
;MLLRRVAALLGPDLTYTSSVDIRTEGGVFTKIAPRLAPAAGERVIDGSGLLASPGFVNCHTHLGDSIAKDVAAGTGVDERVHPVYGVKSRVLGRTDPGQLAAFMAASCRSMLAGGTTTFADFREGGIRGVSLLRRACRDIPVRAVILGRTGTYQD
;
A
#
# COMPACT_ATOMS: atom_id res chain seq x y z
N MET A 1 -3.80 20.73 9.63
CA MET A 1 -3.65 20.99 8.18
C MET A 1 -5.03 21.14 7.61
N LEU A 2 -5.21 22.13 6.76
CA LEU A 2 -6.47 22.41 6.08
C LEU A 2 -6.30 22.26 4.56
N LEU A 3 -7.00 21.32 3.95
CA LEU A 3 -7.17 21.23 2.50
C LEU A 3 -8.44 22.00 2.12
N ARG A 4 -8.35 22.97 1.22
CA ARG A 4 -9.48 23.86 0.87
C ARG A 4 -9.95 23.68 -0.55
N ARG A 5 -11.24 23.94 -0.78
CA ARG A 5 -11.89 24.00 -2.10
C ARG A 5 -11.66 22.75 -2.97
N VAL A 6 -11.54 21.59 -2.34
CA VAL A 6 -11.33 20.33 -3.05
C VAL A 6 -12.68 19.71 -3.39
N ALA A 7 -12.82 19.11 -4.59
CA ALA A 7 -13.92 18.19 -4.81
C ALA A 7 -13.67 16.92 -4.00
N ALA A 8 -14.70 16.25 -3.46
CA ALA A 8 -14.48 15.10 -2.59
C ALA A 8 -15.52 13.99 -2.77
N LEU A 9 -15.11 12.74 -2.55
CA LEU A 9 -15.99 11.59 -2.36
C LEU A 9 -16.15 11.35 -0.85
N LEU A 10 -17.36 11.55 -0.32
CA LEU A 10 -17.62 11.56 1.12
C LEU A 10 -18.56 10.43 1.56
N GLY A 11 -18.35 9.96 2.79
CA GLY A 11 -19.20 8.95 3.41
C GLY A 11 -19.01 7.54 2.83
N PRO A 12 -19.79 6.56 3.34
CA PRO A 12 -19.70 5.17 2.91
C PRO A 12 -20.09 4.98 1.43
N ASP A 13 -20.97 5.83 0.91
CA ASP A 13 -21.46 5.76 -0.47
C ASP A 13 -20.63 6.57 -1.48
N LEU A 14 -19.48 7.13 -1.04
CA LEU A 14 -18.60 7.95 -1.88
C LEU A 14 -19.35 9.08 -2.60
N THR A 15 -20.26 9.75 -1.88
CA THR A 15 -21.08 10.82 -2.44
C THR A 15 -20.21 11.97 -2.92
N TYR A 16 -20.34 12.32 -4.19
CA TYR A 16 -19.60 13.43 -4.78
C TYR A 16 -20.06 14.78 -4.22
N THR A 17 -19.09 15.56 -3.75
CA THR A 17 -19.26 16.95 -3.31
C THR A 17 -18.33 17.82 -4.15
N SER A 18 -18.87 18.80 -4.86
CA SER A 18 -18.11 19.61 -5.83
C SER A 18 -17.08 20.55 -5.20
N SER A 19 -17.25 20.92 -3.93
CA SER A 19 -16.26 21.71 -3.20
C SER A 19 -16.46 21.62 -1.69
N VAL A 20 -15.40 21.30 -0.96
CA VAL A 20 -15.40 21.24 0.50
C VAL A 20 -14.01 21.58 1.05
N ASP A 21 -13.94 21.97 2.32
CA ASP A 21 -12.69 22.07 3.07
C ASP A 21 -12.58 20.91 4.06
N ILE A 22 -11.39 20.29 4.15
CA ILE A 22 -11.09 19.12 5.00
C ILE A 22 -9.96 19.51 5.96
N ARG A 23 -10.24 19.47 7.27
CA ARG A 23 -9.24 19.67 8.33
C ARG A 23 -8.78 18.34 8.90
N THR A 24 -7.47 18.24 9.10
CA THR A 24 -6.81 17.13 9.78
C THR A 24 -5.89 17.64 10.89
N GLU A 25 -5.87 16.95 12.01
CA GLU A 25 -5.01 17.22 13.17
C GLU A 25 -4.51 15.87 13.69
N GLY A 26 -3.21 15.74 13.99
CA GLY A 26 -2.66 14.49 14.53
C GLY A 26 -2.91 13.23 13.67
N GLY A 27 -3.10 13.38 12.35
CA GLY A 27 -3.41 12.27 11.44
C GLY A 27 -4.87 11.83 11.41
N VAL A 28 -5.77 12.54 12.09
CA VAL A 28 -7.22 12.28 12.04
C VAL A 28 -7.97 13.43 11.35
N PHE A 29 -9.07 13.11 10.68
CA PHE A 29 -9.99 14.11 10.12
C PHE A 29 -10.83 14.70 11.24
N THR A 30 -10.73 16.01 11.48
CA THR A 30 -11.46 16.68 12.59
C THR A 30 -12.68 17.45 12.11
N LYS A 31 -12.68 17.94 10.87
CA LYS A 31 -13.82 18.68 10.31
C LYS A 31 -13.86 18.61 8.79
N ILE A 32 -15.05 18.39 8.24
CA ILE A 32 -15.34 18.47 6.81
C ILE A 32 -16.54 19.41 6.66
N ALA A 33 -16.33 20.58 6.07
CA ALA A 33 -17.36 21.58 5.88
C ALA A 33 -16.93 22.59 4.82
N PRO A 34 -17.85 23.31 4.17
CA PRO A 34 -17.47 24.41 3.28
C PRO A 34 -16.87 25.58 4.07
N ARG A 35 -15.94 26.31 3.44
CA ARG A 35 -15.43 27.61 3.90
C ARG A 35 -14.89 27.61 5.34
N LEU A 36 -14.06 26.63 5.68
CA LEU A 36 -13.39 26.61 6.98
C LEU A 36 -12.37 27.76 7.07
N ALA A 37 -12.39 28.48 8.19
CA ALA A 37 -11.38 29.50 8.49
C ALA A 37 -10.08 28.81 8.95
N PRO A 38 -8.91 29.12 8.36
CA PRO A 38 -7.62 28.59 8.81
C PRO A 38 -7.34 28.97 10.26
N ALA A 39 -6.75 28.05 11.04
CA ALA A 39 -6.22 28.39 12.36
C ALA A 39 -4.84 29.07 12.23
N ALA A 40 -4.41 29.80 13.27
CA ALA A 40 -3.10 30.45 13.28
C ALA A 40 -1.97 29.41 13.11
N GLY A 41 -1.07 29.64 12.16
CA GLY A 41 0.04 28.72 11.86
C GLY A 41 -0.37 27.40 11.19
N GLU A 42 -1.65 27.22 10.83
CA GLU A 42 -2.11 26.00 10.18
C GLU A 42 -1.57 25.90 8.75
N ARG A 43 -0.98 24.76 8.39
CA ARG A 43 -0.64 24.45 7.01
C ARG A 43 -1.91 24.37 6.17
N VAL A 44 -2.06 25.27 5.20
CA VAL A 44 -3.18 25.32 4.24
C VAL A 44 -2.71 24.84 2.87
N ILE A 45 -3.51 23.99 2.24
CA ILE A 45 -3.30 23.50 0.87
C ILE A 45 -4.54 23.85 0.05
N ASP A 46 -4.34 24.42 -1.13
CA ASP A 46 -5.42 24.61 -2.11
C ASP A 46 -5.61 23.33 -2.92
N GLY A 47 -6.80 22.74 -2.85
CA GLY A 47 -7.18 21.54 -3.59
C GLY A 47 -8.02 21.82 -4.83
N SER A 48 -8.14 23.08 -5.24
CA SER A 48 -8.93 23.47 -6.41
C SER A 48 -8.48 22.70 -7.67
N GLY A 49 -9.42 22.10 -8.39
CA GLY A 49 -9.14 21.27 -9.56
C GLY A 49 -8.71 19.82 -9.26
N LEU A 50 -8.64 19.44 -7.99
CA LEU A 50 -8.35 18.07 -7.54
C LEU A 50 -9.59 17.39 -6.95
N LEU A 51 -9.57 16.06 -6.97
CA LEU A 51 -10.53 15.20 -6.29
C LEU A 51 -9.88 14.51 -5.10
N ALA A 52 -10.40 14.76 -3.90
CA ALA A 52 -10.08 14.00 -2.70
C ALA A 52 -10.93 12.72 -2.67
N SER A 53 -10.26 11.58 -2.52
CA SER A 53 -10.88 10.28 -2.32
C SER A 53 -10.31 9.64 -1.05
N PRO A 54 -11.04 8.75 -0.36
CA PRO A 54 -10.42 7.81 0.56
C PRO A 54 -9.24 7.12 -0.13
N GLY A 55 -8.14 6.93 0.60
CA GLY A 55 -6.99 6.20 0.09
C GLY A 55 -7.37 4.75 -0.21
N PHE A 56 -6.88 4.20 -1.31
CA PHE A 56 -7.23 2.85 -1.72
C PHE A 56 -6.63 1.80 -0.77
N VAL A 57 -7.36 0.69 -0.62
CA VAL A 57 -6.96 -0.47 0.17
C VAL A 57 -6.77 -1.65 -0.77
N ASN A 58 -5.53 -2.12 -0.93
CA ASN A 58 -5.24 -3.32 -1.69
C ASN A 58 -5.30 -4.55 -0.78
N CYS A 59 -6.43 -5.27 -0.81
CA CYS A 59 -6.72 -6.35 0.13
C CYS A 59 -5.91 -7.64 -0.10
N HIS A 60 -5.11 -7.75 -1.17
CA HIS A 60 -4.37 -8.97 -1.44
C HIS A 60 -3.11 -8.72 -2.27
N THR A 61 -1.96 -9.00 -1.69
CA THR A 61 -0.67 -8.82 -2.35
C THR A 61 0.34 -9.90 -1.96
N HIS A 62 1.37 -10.04 -2.80
CA HIS A 62 2.56 -10.83 -2.58
C HIS A 62 3.80 -10.00 -2.98
N LEU A 63 4.19 -9.04 -2.15
CA LEU A 63 5.24 -8.07 -2.44
C LEU A 63 6.61 -8.72 -2.66
N GLY A 64 6.88 -9.88 -2.06
CA GLY A 64 8.11 -10.64 -2.31
C GLY A 64 8.28 -10.99 -3.80
N ASP A 65 7.18 -11.23 -4.52
CA ASP A 65 7.19 -11.61 -5.94
C ASP A 65 7.62 -10.45 -6.85
N SER A 66 7.64 -9.22 -6.33
CA SER A 66 8.00 -8.03 -7.09
C SER A 66 9.42 -8.01 -7.65
N ILE A 67 10.31 -8.88 -7.15
CA ILE A 67 11.68 -9.08 -7.67
C ILE A 67 11.70 -9.72 -9.08
N ALA A 68 10.68 -10.51 -9.41
CA ALA A 68 10.65 -11.32 -10.63
C ALA A 68 9.33 -11.13 -11.39
N LYS A 69 8.90 -9.87 -11.49
CA LYS A 69 7.76 -9.49 -12.34
C LYS A 69 7.99 -10.04 -13.75
N ASP A 70 6.98 -10.69 -14.29
CA ASP A 70 6.91 -11.19 -15.68
C ASP A 70 7.95 -12.27 -16.08
N VAL A 71 8.84 -12.71 -15.17
CA VAL A 71 9.92 -13.68 -15.46
C VAL A 71 9.41 -15.01 -16.00
N ALA A 72 8.19 -15.40 -15.64
CA ALA A 72 7.54 -16.63 -16.09
C ALA A 72 6.23 -16.36 -16.85
N ALA A 73 6.09 -15.17 -17.45
CA ALA A 73 4.95 -14.87 -18.30
C ALA A 73 4.84 -15.90 -19.44
N GLY A 74 3.61 -16.36 -19.71
CA GLY A 74 3.33 -17.36 -20.76
C GLY A 74 3.51 -18.83 -20.36
N THR A 75 3.95 -19.14 -19.14
CA THR A 75 4.10 -20.53 -18.64
C THR A 75 2.84 -21.04 -17.91
N GLY A 76 2.77 -22.34 -17.60
CA GLY A 76 1.68 -22.92 -16.81
C GLY A 76 1.59 -22.33 -15.39
N VAL A 77 0.45 -22.50 -14.71
CA VAL A 77 0.29 -22.02 -13.31
C VAL A 77 1.24 -22.75 -12.37
N ASP A 78 1.31 -24.09 -12.46
CA ASP A 78 2.20 -24.90 -11.61
C ASP A 78 3.67 -24.57 -11.83
N GLU A 79 4.09 -24.37 -13.07
CA GLU A 79 5.46 -23.96 -13.40
C GLU A 79 5.83 -22.63 -12.74
N ARG A 80 4.87 -21.74 -12.51
CA ARG A 80 5.07 -20.44 -11.86
C ARG A 80 5.11 -20.54 -10.34
N VAL A 81 4.09 -21.15 -9.75
CA VAL A 81 3.79 -20.99 -8.31
C VAL A 81 3.94 -22.27 -7.48
N HIS A 82 4.24 -23.42 -8.08
CA HIS A 82 4.38 -24.66 -7.33
C HIS A 82 5.44 -24.52 -6.22
N PRO A 83 5.12 -24.87 -4.96
CA PRO A 83 5.96 -24.54 -3.82
C PRO A 83 7.33 -25.22 -3.82
N VAL A 84 7.47 -26.35 -4.53
CA VAL A 84 8.72 -27.14 -4.56
C VAL A 84 9.60 -26.79 -5.77
N TYR A 85 9.01 -26.63 -6.95
CA TYR A 85 9.76 -26.53 -8.21
C TYR A 85 9.40 -25.31 -9.06
N GLY A 86 8.36 -24.57 -8.67
CA GLY A 86 7.92 -23.38 -9.39
C GLY A 86 9.01 -22.30 -9.39
N VAL A 87 8.99 -21.46 -10.43
CA VAL A 87 9.94 -20.35 -10.59
C VAL A 87 9.95 -19.46 -9.35
N LYS A 88 8.78 -19.20 -8.75
CA LYS A 88 8.64 -18.40 -7.53
C LYS A 88 9.49 -18.91 -6.37
N SER A 89 9.38 -20.19 -6.01
CA SER A 89 10.15 -20.75 -4.88
C SER A 89 11.65 -20.67 -5.12
N ARG A 90 12.10 -20.89 -6.36
CA ARG A 90 13.52 -20.78 -6.72
C ARG A 90 14.02 -19.34 -6.62
N VAL A 91 13.27 -18.38 -7.15
CA VAL A 91 13.60 -16.95 -7.09
C VAL A 91 13.66 -16.50 -5.63
N LEU A 92 12.60 -16.70 -4.87
CA LEU A 92 12.53 -16.22 -3.48
C LEU A 92 13.58 -16.89 -2.58
N GLY A 93 13.86 -18.19 -2.79
CA GLY A 93 14.84 -18.92 -2.00
C GLY A 93 16.30 -18.58 -2.33
N ARG A 94 16.59 -18.05 -3.52
CA ARG A 94 17.95 -17.73 -3.97
C ARG A 94 18.28 -16.23 -3.98
N THR A 95 17.27 -15.37 -3.83
CA THR A 95 17.48 -13.91 -3.83
C THR A 95 18.02 -13.45 -2.48
N ASP A 96 19.01 -12.55 -2.51
CA ASP A 96 19.49 -11.88 -1.30
C ASP A 96 18.35 -11.16 -0.56
N PRO A 97 18.22 -11.31 0.78
CA PRO A 97 17.18 -10.63 1.54
C PRO A 97 17.17 -9.11 1.39
N GLY A 98 18.35 -8.48 1.24
CA GLY A 98 18.46 -7.05 1.00
C GLY A 98 17.83 -6.63 -0.33
N GLN A 99 18.07 -7.40 -1.40
CA GLN A 99 17.41 -7.18 -2.69
C GLN A 99 15.90 -7.38 -2.62
N LEU A 100 15.42 -8.45 -1.98
CA LEU A 100 13.98 -8.65 -1.76
C LEU A 100 13.36 -7.45 -1.03
N ALA A 101 13.98 -6.97 0.05
CA ALA A 101 13.50 -5.80 0.79
C ALA A 101 13.46 -4.54 -0.07
N ALA A 102 14.47 -4.31 -0.93
CA ALA A 102 14.51 -3.16 -1.82
C ALA A 102 13.35 -3.15 -2.83
N PHE A 103 13.04 -4.31 -3.43
CA PHE A 103 11.92 -4.45 -4.38
C PHE A 103 10.55 -4.33 -3.70
N MET A 104 10.40 -4.88 -2.49
CA MET A 104 9.19 -4.67 -1.68
C MET A 104 9.01 -3.17 -1.36
N ALA A 105 10.07 -2.48 -0.95
CA ALA A 105 10.03 -1.04 -0.67
C ALA A 105 9.69 -0.20 -1.92
N ALA A 106 10.21 -0.58 -3.09
CA ALA A 106 9.84 0.04 -4.36
C ALA A 106 8.35 -0.16 -4.69
N SER A 107 7.83 -1.37 -4.45
CA SER A 107 6.40 -1.67 -4.63
C SER A 107 5.51 -0.86 -3.68
N CYS A 108 5.92 -0.68 -2.42
CA CYS A 108 5.23 0.20 -1.47
C CYS A 108 5.18 1.67 -1.94
N ARG A 109 6.29 2.20 -2.46
CA ARG A 109 6.33 3.56 -3.03
C ARG A 109 5.43 3.70 -4.26
N SER A 110 5.42 2.69 -5.12
CA SER A 110 4.54 2.65 -6.29
C SER A 110 3.06 2.61 -5.89
N MET A 111 2.70 1.84 -4.86
CA MET A 111 1.34 1.82 -4.32
C MET A 111 0.90 3.20 -3.82
N LEU A 112 1.75 3.89 -3.06
CA LEU A 112 1.46 5.26 -2.59
C LEU A 112 1.30 6.25 -3.75
N ALA A 113 2.17 6.18 -4.76
CA ALA A 113 2.07 7.02 -5.94
C ALA A 113 0.76 6.80 -6.72
N GLY A 114 0.21 5.57 -6.68
CA GLY A 114 -1.09 5.21 -7.24
C GLY A 114 -2.29 5.42 -6.29
N GLY A 115 -2.10 6.03 -5.11
CA GLY A 115 -3.16 6.30 -4.15
C GLY A 115 -3.54 5.14 -3.22
N THR A 116 -2.85 4.00 -3.29
CA THR A 116 -3.00 2.91 -2.32
C THR A 116 -2.24 3.25 -1.04
N THR A 117 -2.99 3.47 0.04
CA THR A 117 -2.45 3.86 1.35
C THR A 117 -2.35 2.68 2.32
N THR A 118 -3.10 1.60 2.04
CA THR A 118 -3.12 0.38 2.84
C THR A 118 -3.04 -0.85 1.94
N PHE A 119 -2.30 -1.88 2.36
CA PHE A 119 -2.32 -3.18 1.68
C PHE A 119 -2.28 -4.34 2.67
N ALA A 120 -2.78 -5.51 2.24
CA ALA A 120 -2.60 -6.77 2.95
C ALA A 120 -1.69 -7.72 2.14
N ASP A 121 -0.62 -8.20 2.77
CA ASP A 121 0.39 -9.06 2.14
C ASP A 121 0.38 -10.46 2.74
N PHE A 122 0.23 -11.47 1.88
CA PHE A 122 0.27 -12.86 2.28
C PHE A 122 1.71 -13.39 2.27
N ARG A 123 2.51 -12.84 3.17
CA ARG A 123 3.98 -12.92 3.19
C ARG A 123 4.50 -14.34 3.39
N GLU A 124 5.20 -14.86 2.39
CA GLU A 124 5.97 -16.12 2.48
C GLU A 124 7.29 -15.96 3.27
N GLY A 125 7.84 -17.08 3.72
CA GLY A 125 9.13 -17.12 4.42
C GLY A 125 9.02 -17.00 5.94
N GLY A 126 7.83 -17.24 6.50
CA GLY A 126 7.57 -17.24 7.94
C GLY A 126 7.98 -15.94 8.62
N ILE A 127 8.47 -16.05 9.86
CA ILE A 127 8.88 -14.91 10.69
C ILE A 127 9.96 -14.05 10.02
N ARG A 128 10.88 -14.68 9.26
CA ARG A 128 11.92 -13.96 8.51
C ARG A 128 11.31 -13.10 7.40
N GLY A 129 10.37 -13.65 6.63
CA GLY A 129 9.63 -12.92 5.62
C GLY A 129 8.85 -11.74 6.20
N VAL A 130 8.16 -11.95 7.32
CA VAL A 130 7.43 -10.88 8.05
C VAL A 130 8.38 -9.77 8.49
N SER A 131 9.53 -10.13 9.09
CA SER A 131 10.54 -9.17 9.54
C SER A 131 11.11 -8.36 8.39
N LEU A 132 11.33 -9.02 7.24
CA LEU A 132 11.84 -8.38 6.04
C LEU A 132 10.86 -7.36 5.46
N LEU A 133 9.58 -7.71 5.37
CA LEU A 133 8.54 -6.77 4.91
C LEU A 133 8.37 -5.59 5.88
N ARG A 134 8.39 -5.82 7.19
CA ARG A 134 8.40 -4.73 8.19
C ARG A 134 9.56 -3.76 7.96
N ARG A 135 10.76 -4.29 7.71
CA ARG A 135 11.93 -3.46 7.40
C ARG A 135 11.75 -2.69 6.08
N ALA A 136 11.18 -3.31 5.05
CA ALA A 136 10.94 -2.66 3.77
C ALA A 136 9.93 -1.50 3.88
N CYS A 137 8.94 -1.61 4.75
CA CYS A 137 7.91 -0.58 4.96
C CYS A 137 8.28 0.52 5.97
N ARG A 138 9.30 0.32 6.81
CA ARG A 138 9.57 1.15 8.00
C ARG A 138 9.55 2.67 7.74
N ASP A 139 10.14 3.09 6.64
CA ASP A 139 10.35 4.51 6.31
C ASP A 139 9.39 4.98 5.19
N ILE A 140 8.30 4.23 4.96
CA ILE A 140 7.30 4.51 3.92
C ILE A 140 5.95 4.68 4.62
N PRO A 141 5.22 5.79 4.39
CA PRO A 141 3.96 6.08 5.07
C PRO A 141 2.79 5.28 4.48
N VAL A 142 2.95 3.96 4.36
CA VAL A 142 1.94 3.00 3.91
C VAL A 142 1.58 2.09 5.07
N ARG A 143 0.29 1.78 5.20
CA ARG A 143 -0.19 0.82 6.21
C ARG A 143 -0.09 -0.60 5.65
N ALA A 144 0.77 -1.43 6.24
CA ALA A 144 0.91 -2.84 5.88
C ALA A 144 0.17 -3.74 6.87
N VAL A 145 -0.77 -4.55 6.38
CA VAL A 145 -1.36 -5.69 7.09
C VAL A 145 -0.60 -6.94 6.67
N ILE A 146 0.23 -7.49 7.55
CA ILE A 146 1.14 -8.58 7.19
C ILE A 146 0.58 -9.91 7.67
N LEU A 147 0.13 -10.74 6.73
CA LEU A 147 -0.43 -12.07 6.94
C LEU A 147 0.65 -13.11 6.66
N GLY A 148 1.51 -13.37 7.64
CA GLY A 148 2.62 -14.31 7.48
C GLY A 148 2.16 -15.75 7.27
N ARG A 149 2.80 -16.47 6.34
CA ARG A 149 2.60 -17.92 6.13
C ARG A 149 3.90 -18.71 6.30
N THR A 150 3.77 -19.96 6.71
CA THR A 150 4.85 -20.95 6.69
C THR A 150 5.18 -21.37 5.25
N GLY A 151 6.44 -21.74 5.01
CA GLY A 151 6.92 -22.13 3.67
C GLY A 151 6.50 -23.53 3.22
N THR A 152 5.91 -24.32 4.12
CA THR A 152 5.38 -25.65 3.86
C THR A 152 3.88 -25.65 4.17
N TYR A 153 3.12 -26.43 3.41
CA TYR A 153 1.78 -26.84 3.85
C TYR A 153 1.94 -27.50 5.23
N GLN A 154 1.11 -27.09 6.18
CA GLN A 154 0.91 -27.88 7.38
C GLN A 154 -0.18 -28.88 7.02
N ASP A 155 0.15 -30.16 7.13
CA ASP A 155 -0.85 -31.24 7.10
C ASP A 155 -1.76 -31.14 8.33
#